data_AF-A0A0K1RV79-F1
#
_entry.id   AF-A0A0K1RV79-F1
#
_cell.length_a   1.000
_cell.length_b   1.000
_cell.length_c   1.000
_cell.angle_alpha   90.00
_cell.angle_beta   90.00
_cell.angle_gamma   90.00
#
_symmetry.space_group_name_H-M   'P 1'
#
loop_
_entity.id
_entity.type
_entity.pdbx_description
1 polymer ?
#
loop_
_entity_poly.entity_id
_entity_poly.type
_entity_poly.pdbx_seq_one_letter_code
_entity_poly.pdbx_strand_id
1 'polypeptide(L)'
;MINLNPAIEQKINQFILETQNKFSQDKSATLASYQTEAKTITQETNNLRDELIQKLGELTFSDPLPSREELEKQILAHTDQLVETINLLSTGKISETPLDTLSQETDSLVATITILFDANANDANLPGLKQELIAWQTKIKDTLVKFSTTVELQKKNESLIAELKENLDKYSSIPEVDEPFEKLVKEFKDNFAQLQVQEESVLFQTLDDLINEIKARDEGIKLNKRIDILLEKTQEQVAGFPQELDREVQGELAKLIKILGMAQVELKNISKPGDIMQVKSVVDAGEIAIKSLIGKPNIILAQKLRYAARTGLRKTQTGFWTRLAEFRDNLFHSFKIPTKVLIGLVLALPLNWGIMNSLPVKDLLMSLPPINTEGKSNQNTEDKDGNFRLLILILMTGTLGGAVSLLTRLQDFDNPKNQKYDDDLLPFIIGLTKPILGGSFAFFILLILNSNISPLEIRGGTEDNRNGIYLYGLLTMAFVAGFSERLIPDLINQVEKKVTVEASSTGQGLPPTILIAPSSATLALNGIQEFIINPVGNYTITISPPDSGKIDKNTTDAKFTYTAPAQGNNGDKITITATSDSGQTAKATVTLTA
;
A
#
# COMPACT_ATOMS: atom_id res chain seq x y z
N MET A 1 29.17 16.74 -8.23
CA MET A 1 29.68 15.41 -7.89
C MET A 1 28.46 14.53 -7.62
N ILE A 2 28.09 13.68 -8.58
CA ILE A 2 27.01 12.70 -8.37
C ILE A 2 27.66 11.58 -7.57
N ASN A 3 27.20 11.42 -6.34
CA ASN A 3 27.76 10.47 -5.38
C ASN A 3 27.55 9.04 -5.91
N LEU A 4 28.61 8.22 -5.86
CA LEU A 4 28.57 6.78 -6.14
C LEU A 4 27.36 6.17 -5.41
N ASN A 5 26.56 5.35 -6.09
CA ASN A 5 25.57 4.54 -5.41
C ASN A 5 26.29 3.30 -4.87
N PRO A 6 26.60 3.22 -3.57
CA PRO A 6 27.33 2.08 -3.00
C PRO A 6 26.62 0.74 -3.26
N ALA A 7 25.31 0.74 -3.54
CA ALA A 7 24.57 -0.46 -3.87
C ALA A 7 24.94 -1.07 -5.25
N ILE A 8 25.30 -0.26 -6.26
CA ILE A 8 25.72 -0.77 -7.58
C ILE A 8 27.16 -1.27 -7.50
N GLU A 9 28.03 -0.52 -6.83
CA GLU A 9 29.41 -0.93 -6.58
C GLU A 9 29.49 -2.26 -5.79
N GLN A 10 28.61 -2.45 -4.80
CA GLN A 10 28.47 -3.72 -4.08
C GLN A 10 28.03 -4.87 -5.01
N LYS A 11 27.03 -4.64 -5.87
CA LYS A 11 26.57 -5.64 -6.84
C LYS A 11 27.65 -6.01 -7.86
N ILE A 12 28.42 -5.02 -8.35
CA ILE A 12 29.57 -5.26 -9.24
C ILE A 12 30.60 -6.13 -8.53
N ASN A 13 31.02 -5.75 -7.32
CA ASN A 13 32.00 -6.51 -6.55
C ASN A 13 31.52 -7.93 -6.26
N GLN A 14 30.23 -8.10 -5.94
CA GLN A 14 29.63 -9.42 -5.73
C GLN A 14 29.65 -10.26 -7.02
N PHE A 15 29.23 -9.70 -8.15
CA PHE A 15 29.26 -10.38 -9.44
C PHE A 15 30.70 -10.81 -9.83
N ILE A 16 31.69 -9.94 -9.63
CA ILE A 16 33.10 -10.25 -9.90
C ILE A 16 33.58 -11.40 -9.00
N LEU A 17 33.24 -11.35 -7.71
CA LEU A 17 33.62 -12.40 -6.76
C LEU A 17 32.98 -13.75 -7.13
N GLU A 18 31.69 -13.77 -7.46
CA GLU A 18 30.96 -14.96 -7.89
C GLU A 18 31.56 -15.53 -9.19
N THR A 19 31.86 -14.67 -10.16
CA THR A 19 32.50 -15.05 -11.43
C THR A 19 33.89 -15.66 -11.20
N GLN A 20 34.72 -15.04 -10.35
CA GLN A 20 36.05 -15.54 -10.00
C GLN A 20 36.01 -16.87 -9.25
N ASN A 21 35.08 -17.01 -8.31
CA ASN A 21 34.88 -18.27 -7.58
C ASN A 21 34.46 -19.39 -8.52
N LYS A 22 33.53 -19.11 -9.45
CA LYS A 22 33.08 -20.09 -10.42
C LYS A 22 34.20 -20.51 -11.37
N PHE A 23 34.91 -19.53 -11.92
CA PHE A 23 36.08 -19.80 -12.76
C PHE A 23 37.16 -20.62 -12.02
N SER A 24 37.38 -20.36 -10.73
CA SER A 24 38.32 -21.14 -9.91
C SER A 24 37.86 -22.59 -9.70
N GLN A 25 36.55 -22.82 -9.51
CA GLN A 25 35.98 -24.17 -9.44
C GLN A 25 36.14 -24.92 -10.75
N ASP A 26 35.83 -24.28 -11.89
CA ASP A 26 35.93 -24.89 -13.21
C ASP A 26 37.39 -25.20 -13.57
N LYS A 27 38.32 -24.30 -13.22
CA LYS A 27 39.77 -24.52 -13.34
C LYS A 27 40.21 -25.74 -12.53
N SER A 28 39.71 -25.90 -11.31
CA SER A 28 39.99 -27.06 -10.46
C SER A 28 39.42 -28.37 -11.02
N ALA A 29 38.18 -28.35 -11.54
CA ALA A 29 37.56 -29.52 -12.16
C ALA A 29 38.29 -29.95 -13.44
N THR A 30 38.66 -28.98 -14.27
CA THR A 30 39.45 -29.18 -15.49
C THR A 30 40.82 -29.79 -15.15
N LEU A 31 41.50 -29.27 -14.12
CA LEU A 31 42.78 -29.81 -13.65
C LEU A 31 42.65 -31.26 -13.17
N ALA A 32 41.58 -31.61 -12.45
CA ALA A 32 41.33 -32.98 -12.02
C ALA A 32 41.10 -33.96 -13.20
N SER A 33 40.40 -33.49 -14.25
CA SER A 33 40.26 -34.24 -15.50
C SER A 33 41.62 -34.50 -16.15
N TYR A 34 42.48 -33.48 -16.22
CA TYR A 34 43.82 -33.62 -16.78
C TYR A 34 44.73 -34.53 -15.99
N GLN A 35 44.66 -34.50 -14.66
CA GLN A 35 45.40 -35.44 -13.83
C GLN A 35 44.97 -36.88 -14.09
N THR A 36 43.70 -37.11 -14.44
CA THR A 36 43.18 -38.44 -14.79
C THR A 36 43.65 -38.88 -16.17
N GLU A 37 43.59 -37.98 -17.16
CA GLU A 37 44.04 -38.25 -18.53
C GLU A 37 45.56 -38.45 -18.60
N ALA A 38 46.34 -37.62 -17.91
CA ALA A 38 47.80 -37.76 -17.79
C ALA A 38 48.20 -39.09 -17.15
N LYS A 39 47.53 -39.53 -16.07
CA LYS A 39 47.76 -40.87 -15.49
C LYS A 39 47.49 -41.99 -16.49
N THR A 40 46.44 -41.85 -17.29
CA THR A 40 46.06 -42.84 -18.31
C THR A 40 47.13 -42.92 -19.40
N ILE A 41 47.57 -41.77 -19.92
CA ILE A 41 48.64 -41.71 -20.94
C ILE A 41 49.95 -42.24 -20.37
N THR A 42 50.34 -41.86 -19.15
CA THR A 42 51.54 -42.40 -18.49
C THR A 42 51.49 -43.92 -18.40
N GLN A 43 50.34 -44.50 -18.04
CA GLN A 43 50.18 -45.95 -17.99
C GLN A 43 50.30 -46.59 -19.37
N GLU A 44 49.66 -46.02 -20.39
CA GLU A 44 49.71 -46.52 -21.77
C GLU A 44 51.11 -46.43 -22.36
N THR A 45 51.82 -45.33 -22.10
CA THR A 45 53.22 -45.12 -22.49
C THR A 45 54.14 -46.16 -21.84
N ASN A 46 53.94 -46.48 -20.55
CA ASN A 46 54.70 -47.52 -19.87
C ASN A 46 54.39 -48.92 -20.43
N ASN A 47 53.12 -49.22 -20.73
CA ASN A 47 52.75 -50.48 -21.35
C ASN A 47 53.40 -50.63 -22.74
N LEU A 48 53.36 -49.57 -23.56
CA LEU A 48 53.99 -49.53 -24.88
C LEU A 48 55.52 -49.74 -24.78
N ARG A 49 56.17 -49.11 -23.80
CA ARG A 49 57.60 -49.32 -23.50
C ARG A 49 57.91 -50.78 -23.19
N ASP A 50 57.16 -51.40 -22.29
CA ASP A 50 57.40 -52.77 -21.87
C ASP A 50 57.22 -53.73 -23.05
N GLU A 51 56.19 -53.51 -23.86
CA GLU A 51 55.91 -54.28 -25.08
C GLU A 51 57.00 -54.10 -26.15
N LEU A 52 57.45 -52.86 -26.37
CA LEU A 52 58.56 -52.56 -27.28
C LEU A 52 59.86 -53.23 -26.85
N ILE A 53 60.22 -53.18 -25.55
CA ILE A 53 61.43 -53.81 -25.02
C ILE A 53 61.35 -55.34 -25.15
N GLN A 54 60.20 -55.93 -24.81
CA GLN A 54 59.99 -57.37 -24.96
C GLN A 54 60.18 -57.82 -26.41
N LYS A 55 59.57 -57.09 -27.35
CA LYS A 55 59.62 -57.41 -28.78
C LYS A 55 60.98 -57.14 -29.40
N LEU A 56 61.68 -56.09 -28.97
CA LEU A 56 63.09 -55.85 -29.33
C LEU A 56 63.97 -57.03 -28.91
N GLY A 57 63.61 -57.71 -27.82
CA GLY A 57 64.30 -58.90 -27.33
C GLY A 57 64.13 -60.16 -28.19
N GLU A 58 63.08 -60.20 -29.01
CA GLU A 58 62.76 -61.31 -29.91
C GLU A 58 63.41 -61.15 -31.31
N LEU A 59 63.93 -59.96 -31.64
CA LEU A 59 64.53 -59.64 -32.95
C LEU A 59 65.99 -60.11 -33.07
N THR A 60 66.36 -60.60 -34.26
CA THR A 60 67.73 -60.99 -34.61
C THR A 60 68.42 -59.90 -35.44
N PHE A 61 69.40 -59.22 -34.85
CA PHE A 61 70.14 -58.14 -35.51
C PHE A 61 71.32 -58.69 -36.34
N SER A 62 71.45 -58.26 -37.59
CA SER A 62 72.64 -58.50 -38.44
C SER A 62 73.38 -57.17 -38.63
N ASP A 63 74.65 -57.10 -38.19
CA ASP A 63 75.40 -55.85 -38.10
C ASP A 63 75.80 -55.22 -39.47
N PRO A 64 76.01 -53.88 -39.55
CA PRO A 64 76.07 -52.93 -38.43
C PRO A 64 75.05 -51.77 -38.43
N LEU A 65 74.74 -51.32 -37.19
CA LEU A 65 74.04 -50.10 -36.71
C LEU A 65 72.53 -50.22 -36.42
N PRO A 66 72.05 -49.65 -35.28
CA PRO A 66 72.66 -49.57 -33.94
C PRO A 66 72.60 -50.93 -33.21
N SER A 67 73.42 -51.13 -32.18
CA SER A 67 73.32 -52.34 -31.35
C SER A 67 71.98 -52.38 -30.59
N ARG A 68 71.45 -53.57 -30.35
CA ARG A 68 70.23 -53.78 -29.54
C ARG A 68 70.26 -52.98 -28.23
N GLU A 69 71.39 -52.98 -27.56
CA GLU A 69 71.60 -52.30 -26.27
C GLU A 69 71.48 -50.78 -26.38
N GLU A 70 71.99 -50.19 -27.46
CA GLU A 70 71.88 -48.75 -27.72
C GLU A 70 70.44 -48.34 -28.03
N LEU A 71 69.68 -49.21 -28.69
CA LEU A 71 68.27 -48.98 -29.01
C LEU A 71 67.35 -49.09 -27.81
N GLU A 72 67.55 -50.12 -27.00
CA GLU A 72 66.84 -50.26 -25.73
C GLU A 72 67.08 -49.03 -24.86
N LYS A 73 68.33 -48.55 -24.78
CA LYS A 73 68.69 -47.33 -24.06
C LYS A 73 68.01 -46.07 -24.60
N GLN A 74 67.90 -45.92 -25.93
CA GLN A 74 67.20 -44.79 -26.55
C GLN A 74 65.69 -44.83 -26.30
N ILE A 75 65.05 -46.00 -26.40
CA ILE A 75 63.63 -46.17 -26.10
C ILE A 75 63.34 -45.85 -24.64
N LEU A 76 64.17 -46.36 -23.72
CA LEU A 76 64.08 -46.07 -22.29
C LEU A 76 64.19 -44.57 -22.01
N ALA A 77 65.24 -43.92 -22.54
CA ALA A 77 65.49 -42.50 -22.32
C ALA A 77 64.37 -41.60 -22.85
N HIS A 78 63.90 -41.84 -24.08
CA HIS A 78 62.81 -41.07 -24.66
C HIS A 78 61.49 -41.29 -23.93
N THR A 79 61.21 -42.52 -23.47
CA THR A 79 59.98 -42.82 -22.74
C THR A 79 60.00 -42.19 -21.34
N ASP A 80 61.14 -42.27 -20.63
CA ASP A 80 61.29 -41.65 -19.31
C ASP A 80 61.13 -40.12 -19.40
N GLN A 81 61.70 -39.49 -20.42
CA GLN A 81 61.55 -38.06 -20.69
C GLN A 81 60.09 -37.69 -21.00
N LEU A 82 59.40 -38.49 -21.80
CA LEU A 82 58.00 -38.27 -22.16
C LEU A 82 57.07 -38.41 -20.93
N VAL A 83 57.33 -39.39 -20.06
CA VAL A 83 56.61 -39.57 -18.78
C VAL A 83 56.87 -38.39 -17.83
N GLU A 84 58.11 -37.90 -17.74
CA GLU A 84 58.44 -36.71 -16.94
C GLU A 84 57.68 -35.48 -17.44
N THR A 85 57.67 -35.24 -18.76
CA THR A 85 56.96 -34.12 -19.37
C THR A 85 55.43 -34.23 -19.17
N ILE A 86 54.83 -35.43 -19.30
CA ILE A 86 53.40 -35.66 -19.00
C ILE A 86 53.09 -35.38 -17.52
N ASN A 87 53.95 -35.82 -16.61
CA ASN A 87 53.78 -35.56 -15.18
C ASN A 87 53.83 -34.06 -14.86
N LEU A 88 54.73 -33.30 -15.50
CA LEU A 88 54.78 -31.85 -15.36
C LEU A 88 53.48 -31.18 -15.86
N LEU A 89 52.93 -31.61 -16.99
CA LEU A 89 51.65 -31.11 -17.52
C LEU A 89 50.49 -31.37 -16.55
N SER A 90 50.49 -32.53 -15.86
CA SER A 90 49.47 -32.87 -14.85
C SER A 90 49.46 -31.94 -13.62
N THR A 91 50.53 -31.16 -13.40
CA THR A 91 50.62 -30.20 -12.30
C THR A 91 49.99 -28.85 -12.61
N GLY A 92 49.53 -28.61 -13.84
CA GLY A 92 48.97 -27.33 -14.28
C GLY A 92 50.00 -26.21 -14.42
N LYS A 93 51.30 -26.49 -14.21
CA LYS A 93 52.41 -25.56 -14.48
C LYS A 93 52.80 -25.63 -15.95
N ILE A 94 51.94 -25.09 -16.78
CA ILE A 94 52.11 -25.11 -18.23
C ILE A 94 52.67 -23.73 -18.57
N SER A 95 53.99 -23.57 -18.45
CA SER A 95 54.63 -22.54 -19.27
C SER A 95 54.34 -22.89 -20.74
N GLU A 96 54.40 -21.95 -21.67
CA GLU A 96 54.05 -22.22 -23.08
C GLU A 96 55.05 -23.16 -23.80
N THR A 97 56.07 -23.66 -23.09
CA THR A 97 57.23 -24.41 -23.59
C THR A 97 57.13 -25.95 -23.57
N PRO A 98 56.44 -26.63 -22.62
CA PRO A 98 56.40 -28.09 -22.54
C PRO A 98 55.57 -28.78 -23.62
N LEU A 99 54.58 -28.10 -24.23
CA LEU A 99 53.65 -28.73 -25.17
C LEU A 99 54.27 -29.02 -26.54
N ASP A 100 54.96 -28.02 -27.11
CA ASP A 100 55.71 -28.18 -28.36
C ASP A 100 56.87 -29.17 -28.19
N THR A 101 57.54 -29.10 -27.04
CA THR A 101 58.61 -30.02 -26.66
C THR A 101 58.08 -31.46 -26.58
N LEU A 102 56.93 -31.69 -25.95
CA LEU A 102 56.30 -33.03 -25.86
C LEU A 102 55.89 -33.57 -27.23
N SER A 103 55.32 -32.73 -28.10
CA SER A 103 54.97 -33.14 -29.47
C SER A 103 56.23 -33.54 -30.25
N GLN A 104 57.31 -32.78 -30.12
CA GLN A 104 58.58 -33.06 -30.78
C GLN A 104 59.25 -34.33 -30.24
N GLU A 105 59.22 -34.55 -28.93
CA GLU A 105 59.71 -35.78 -28.28
C GLU A 105 58.93 -37.01 -28.75
N THR A 106 57.60 -36.89 -28.83
CA THR A 106 56.71 -37.95 -29.35
C THR A 106 57.07 -38.30 -30.80
N ASP A 107 57.23 -37.28 -31.65
CA ASP A 107 57.59 -37.48 -33.06
C ASP A 107 59.00 -38.08 -33.23
N SER A 108 59.94 -37.67 -32.38
CA SER A 108 61.30 -38.22 -32.36
C SER A 108 61.31 -39.70 -31.95
N LEU A 109 60.56 -40.09 -30.92
CA LEU A 109 60.44 -41.48 -30.49
C LEU A 109 59.84 -42.36 -31.59
N VAL A 110 58.75 -41.90 -32.21
CA VAL A 110 58.09 -42.63 -33.29
C VAL A 110 59.01 -42.77 -34.50
N ALA A 111 59.78 -41.73 -34.86
CA ALA A 111 60.74 -41.79 -35.94
C ALA A 111 61.85 -42.82 -35.67
N THR A 112 62.44 -42.81 -34.46
CA THR A 112 63.47 -43.77 -34.05
C THR A 112 62.96 -45.22 -34.12
N ILE A 113 61.76 -45.49 -33.62
CA ILE A 113 61.17 -46.83 -33.64
C ILE A 113 60.79 -47.25 -35.08
N THR A 114 60.27 -46.33 -35.89
CA THR A 114 59.88 -46.62 -37.28
C THR A 114 61.08 -47.00 -38.15
N ILE A 115 62.21 -46.29 -38.01
CA ILE A 115 63.45 -46.62 -38.73
C ILE A 115 63.89 -48.06 -38.44
N LEU A 116 63.69 -48.53 -37.19
CA LEU A 116 64.03 -49.89 -36.79
C LEU A 116 63.08 -50.94 -37.33
N PHE A 117 61.78 -50.63 -37.36
CA PHE A 117 60.78 -51.52 -37.92
C PHE A 117 61.00 -51.69 -39.42
N ASP A 118 61.36 -50.61 -40.12
CA ASP A 118 61.65 -50.64 -41.55
C ASP A 118 62.96 -51.39 -41.87
N ALA A 119 63.96 -51.34 -40.97
CA ALA A 119 65.19 -52.14 -41.09
C ALA A 119 64.99 -53.66 -40.86
N ASN A 120 63.92 -54.05 -40.17
CA ASN A 120 63.61 -55.44 -39.81
C ASN A 120 62.30 -55.96 -40.44
N ALA A 121 61.86 -55.37 -41.55
CA ALA A 121 60.52 -55.52 -42.15
C ALA A 121 60.01 -56.95 -42.44
N ASN A 122 60.84 -57.99 -42.30
CA ASN A 122 60.48 -59.39 -42.52
C ASN A 122 59.87 -60.08 -41.29
N ASP A 123 59.84 -59.44 -40.11
CA ASP A 123 59.21 -60.01 -38.90
C ASP A 123 57.68 -59.86 -38.92
N ALA A 124 56.97 -60.95 -38.67
CA ALA A 124 55.50 -60.99 -38.73
C ALA A 124 54.80 -60.18 -37.63
N ASN A 125 55.48 -59.84 -36.54
CA ASN A 125 54.90 -59.12 -35.39
C ASN A 125 55.07 -57.58 -35.48
N LEU A 126 55.95 -57.08 -36.34
CA LEU A 126 56.24 -55.65 -36.50
C LEU A 126 55.07 -54.80 -37.04
N PRO A 127 54.24 -55.28 -37.99
CA PRO A 127 53.13 -54.48 -38.50
C PRO A 127 52.08 -54.11 -37.44
N GLY A 128 51.82 -55.01 -36.48
CA GLY A 128 50.89 -54.76 -35.38
C GLY A 128 51.39 -53.66 -34.43
N LEU A 129 52.65 -53.75 -34.02
CA LEU A 129 53.30 -52.74 -33.17
C LEU A 129 53.38 -51.36 -33.85
N LYS A 130 53.63 -51.33 -35.17
CA LYS A 130 53.63 -50.08 -35.94
C LYS A 130 52.26 -49.40 -35.88
N GLN A 131 51.18 -50.19 -35.92
CA GLN A 131 49.82 -49.68 -35.83
C GLN A 131 49.50 -49.17 -34.42
N GLU A 132 49.92 -49.88 -33.38
CA GLU A 132 49.74 -49.46 -31.97
C GLU A 132 50.54 -48.20 -31.63
N LEU A 133 51.79 -48.10 -32.12
CA LEU A 133 52.62 -46.90 -31.97
C LEU A 133 51.99 -45.67 -32.63
N ILE A 134 51.45 -45.82 -33.84
CA ILE A 134 50.75 -44.73 -34.54
C ILE A 134 49.46 -44.35 -33.79
N ALA A 135 48.68 -45.33 -33.33
CA ALA A 135 47.46 -45.07 -32.57
C ALA A 135 47.75 -44.32 -31.26
N TRP A 136 48.81 -44.72 -30.55
CA TRP A 136 49.31 -44.04 -29.36
C TRP A 136 49.79 -42.62 -29.67
N GLN A 137 50.56 -42.41 -30.74
CA GLN A 137 51.01 -41.09 -31.18
C GLN A 137 49.83 -40.17 -31.50
N THR A 138 48.83 -40.66 -32.24
CA THR A 138 47.61 -39.90 -32.55
C THR A 138 46.87 -39.51 -31.27
N LYS A 139 46.72 -40.46 -30.33
CA LYS A 139 46.05 -40.21 -29.05
C LYS A 139 46.76 -39.15 -28.20
N ILE A 140 48.09 -39.21 -28.11
CA ILE A 140 48.87 -38.18 -27.40
C ILE A 140 48.70 -36.81 -28.05
N LYS A 141 48.80 -36.72 -29.38
CA LYS A 141 48.61 -35.46 -30.11
C LYS A 141 47.21 -34.89 -29.91
N ASP A 142 46.18 -35.72 -29.96
CA ASP A 142 44.80 -35.30 -29.72
C ASP A 142 44.60 -34.77 -28.30
N THR A 143 45.17 -35.44 -27.29
CA THR A 143 45.13 -34.96 -25.90
C THR A 143 45.91 -33.66 -25.74
N LEU A 144 47.07 -33.51 -26.38
CA LEU A 144 47.86 -32.27 -26.35
C LEU A 144 47.08 -31.09 -26.93
N VAL A 145 46.41 -31.28 -28.07
CA VAL A 145 45.57 -30.25 -28.68
C VAL A 145 44.43 -29.83 -27.75
N LYS A 146 43.71 -30.79 -27.15
CA LYS A 146 42.63 -30.51 -26.18
C LYS A 146 43.12 -29.72 -24.97
N PHE A 147 44.29 -30.09 -24.47
CA PHE A 147 44.92 -29.43 -23.34
C PHE A 147 45.32 -27.99 -23.70
N SER A 148 45.97 -27.77 -24.85
CA SER A 148 46.34 -26.45 -25.36
C SER A 148 45.13 -25.53 -25.47
N THR A 149 44.07 -25.98 -26.16
CA THR A 149 42.86 -25.19 -26.39
C THR A 149 42.22 -24.74 -25.08
N THR A 150 42.21 -25.61 -24.08
CA THR A 150 41.58 -25.28 -22.79
C THR A 150 42.41 -24.32 -21.95
N VAL A 151 43.75 -24.42 -22.00
CA VAL A 151 44.65 -23.47 -21.33
C VAL A 151 44.50 -22.07 -21.92
N GLU A 152 44.44 -21.98 -23.25
CA GLU A 152 44.18 -20.73 -23.96
C GLU A 152 42.81 -20.13 -23.57
N LEU A 153 41.75 -20.95 -23.49
CA LEU A 153 40.43 -20.52 -23.04
C LEU A 153 40.46 -19.99 -21.59
N GLN A 154 41.16 -20.68 -20.69
CA GLN A 154 41.31 -20.23 -19.30
C GLN A 154 42.05 -18.90 -19.20
N LYS A 155 43.19 -18.75 -19.89
CA LYS A 155 43.96 -17.50 -19.91
C LYS A 155 43.15 -16.34 -20.50
N LYS A 156 42.38 -16.63 -21.56
CA LYS A 156 41.48 -15.65 -22.17
C LYS A 156 40.36 -15.23 -21.22
N ASN A 157 39.78 -16.16 -20.46
CA ASN A 157 38.76 -15.85 -19.45
C ASN A 157 39.32 -15.03 -18.27
N GLU A 158 40.52 -15.32 -17.78
CA GLU A 158 41.18 -14.50 -16.75
C GLU A 158 41.35 -13.04 -17.23
N SER A 159 41.78 -12.86 -18.49
CA SER A 159 41.88 -11.54 -19.13
C SER A 159 40.52 -10.84 -19.24
N LEU A 160 39.49 -11.55 -19.71
CA LEU A 160 38.15 -10.99 -19.89
C LEU A 160 37.50 -10.63 -18.55
N ILE A 161 37.70 -11.40 -17.49
CA ILE A 161 37.21 -11.05 -16.13
C ILE A 161 37.88 -9.76 -15.64
N ALA A 162 39.18 -9.60 -15.86
CA ALA A 162 39.91 -8.40 -15.47
C ALA A 162 39.42 -7.16 -16.25
N GLU A 163 39.25 -7.30 -17.56
CA GLU A 163 38.76 -6.23 -18.42
C GLU A 163 37.29 -5.87 -18.13
N LEU A 164 36.45 -6.87 -17.83
CA LEU A 164 35.06 -6.67 -17.42
C LEU A 164 34.99 -5.93 -16.09
N LYS A 165 35.83 -6.29 -15.11
CA LYS A 165 35.95 -5.59 -13.84
C LYS A 165 36.33 -4.11 -14.04
N GLU A 166 37.39 -3.86 -14.80
CA GLU A 166 37.88 -2.50 -15.04
C GLU A 166 36.80 -1.62 -15.70
N ASN A 167 36.07 -2.16 -16.68
CA ASN A 167 35.01 -1.42 -17.35
C ASN A 167 33.78 -1.22 -16.45
N LEU A 168 33.36 -2.22 -15.68
CA LEU A 168 32.26 -2.07 -14.73
C LEU A 168 32.57 -1.02 -13.65
N ASP A 169 33.81 -0.96 -13.15
CA ASP A 169 34.26 0.05 -12.19
C ASP A 169 34.26 1.46 -12.81
N LYS A 170 34.66 1.59 -14.09
CA LYS A 170 34.54 2.85 -14.84
C LYS A 170 33.08 3.27 -15.01
N TYR A 171 32.18 2.34 -15.29
CA TYR A 171 30.75 2.62 -15.46
C TYR A 171 30.02 2.99 -14.16
N SER A 172 30.53 2.51 -13.01
CA SER A 172 30.14 3.02 -11.69
C SER A 172 30.42 4.53 -11.55
N SER A 173 31.42 5.04 -12.29
CA SER A 173 31.92 6.42 -12.19
C SER A 173 31.49 7.34 -13.34
N ILE A 174 31.22 6.79 -14.53
CA ILE A 174 30.89 7.51 -15.76
C ILE A 174 29.77 6.76 -16.49
N PRO A 175 28.66 7.41 -16.87
CA PRO A 175 27.43 6.68 -17.14
C PRO A 175 27.28 6.15 -18.59
N GLU A 176 28.28 6.24 -19.45
CA GLU A 176 28.05 6.07 -20.90
C GLU A 176 28.42 4.68 -21.42
N VAL A 177 27.54 3.69 -21.26
CA VAL A 177 27.74 2.34 -21.83
C VAL A 177 27.87 2.41 -23.35
N ASP A 178 29.05 2.07 -23.87
CA ASP A 178 29.40 2.20 -25.28
C ASP A 178 29.46 0.85 -26.03
N GLU A 179 29.50 0.91 -27.36
CA GLU A 179 29.60 -0.24 -28.27
C GLU A 179 30.80 -1.16 -27.95
N PRO A 180 32.00 -0.65 -27.59
CA PRO A 180 33.10 -1.47 -27.06
C PRO A 180 32.72 -2.36 -25.88
N PHE A 181 31.98 -1.85 -24.90
CA PHE A 181 31.57 -2.64 -23.74
C PHE A 181 30.55 -3.73 -24.09
N GLU A 182 29.60 -3.46 -24.97
CA GLU A 182 28.67 -4.49 -25.44
C GLU A 182 29.40 -5.63 -26.17
N LYS A 183 30.43 -5.29 -26.95
CA LYS A 183 31.30 -6.27 -27.60
C LYS A 183 32.07 -7.09 -26.58
N LEU A 184 32.61 -6.47 -25.53
CA LEU A 184 33.31 -7.16 -24.44
C LEU A 184 32.38 -8.14 -23.70
N VAL A 185 31.16 -7.71 -23.36
CA VAL A 185 30.15 -8.56 -22.69
C VAL A 185 29.80 -9.76 -23.57
N LYS A 186 29.63 -9.54 -24.88
CA LYS A 186 29.37 -10.62 -25.82
C LYS A 186 30.55 -11.60 -25.88
N GLU A 187 31.77 -11.10 -26.00
CA GLU A 187 32.98 -11.93 -26.04
C GLU A 187 33.18 -12.73 -24.75
N PHE A 188 32.88 -12.13 -23.60
CA PHE A 188 32.86 -12.81 -22.30
C PHE A 188 31.86 -13.97 -22.29
N LYS A 189 30.60 -13.72 -22.72
CA LYS A 189 29.57 -14.77 -22.77
C LYS A 189 29.93 -15.90 -23.74
N ASP A 190 30.39 -15.55 -24.94
CA ASP A 190 30.74 -16.51 -26.00
C ASP A 190 31.93 -17.39 -25.59
N ASN A 191 32.87 -16.88 -24.79
CA ASN A 191 34.01 -17.63 -24.29
C ASN A 191 33.65 -18.50 -23.08
N PHE A 192 32.90 -17.97 -22.13
CA PHE A 192 32.42 -18.76 -20.99
C PHE A 192 31.54 -19.94 -21.42
N ALA A 193 30.68 -19.76 -22.45
CA ALA A 193 29.82 -20.80 -23.00
C ALA A 193 30.58 -22.02 -23.57
N GLN A 194 31.85 -21.83 -23.97
CA GLN A 194 32.67 -22.92 -24.50
C GLN A 194 33.15 -23.89 -23.41
N LEU A 195 33.03 -23.52 -22.13
CA LEU A 195 33.41 -24.35 -20.99
C LEU A 195 32.29 -25.30 -20.50
N GLN A 196 31.12 -25.32 -21.18
CA GLN A 196 29.97 -26.20 -20.87
C GLN A 196 29.49 -26.10 -19.40
N VAL A 197 29.31 -24.90 -18.88
CA VAL A 197 28.97 -24.67 -17.47
C VAL A 197 27.44 -24.67 -17.29
N GLN A 198 26.94 -25.60 -16.46
CA GLN A 198 25.49 -25.76 -16.18
C GLN A 198 24.78 -24.52 -15.59
N GLU A 199 25.52 -23.58 -15.02
CA GLU A 199 25.00 -22.39 -14.31
C GLU A 199 25.22 -21.07 -15.07
N GLU A 200 25.66 -21.12 -16.34
CA GLU A 200 25.88 -19.94 -17.21
C GLU A 200 24.67 -19.01 -17.27
N SER A 201 23.47 -19.59 -17.29
CA SER A 201 22.24 -18.81 -17.39
C SER A 201 22.03 -17.85 -16.23
N VAL A 202 22.49 -18.18 -15.02
CA VAL A 202 22.29 -17.34 -13.84
C VAL A 202 23.32 -16.20 -13.82
N LEU A 203 24.59 -16.50 -14.14
CA LEU A 203 25.64 -15.49 -14.25
C LEU A 203 25.36 -14.49 -15.38
N PHE A 204 24.94 -14.98 -16.55
CA PHE A 204 24.61 -14.11 -17.68
C PHE A 204 23.38 -13.25 -17.39
N GLN A 205 22.36 -13.80 -16.73
CA GLN A 205 21.21 -13.02 -16.31
C GLN A 205 21.60 -11.93 -15.29
N THR A 206 22.46 -12.27 -14.33
CA THR A 206 22.96 -11.31 -13.33
C THR A 206 23.75 -10.19 -13.98
N LEU A 207 24.59 -10.52 -14.97
CA LEU A 207 25.33 -9.53 -15.76
C LEU A 207 24.38 -8.63 -16.57
N ASP A 208 23.38 -9.22 -17.25
CA ASP A 208 22.40 -8.46 -18.04
C ASP A 208 21.57 -7.52 -17.17
N ASP A 209 21.13 -7.97 -16.00
CA ASP A 209 20.39 -7.16 -15.03
C ASP A 209 21.24 -5.98 -14.55
N LEU A 210 22.52 -6.23 -14.26
CA LEU A 210 23.46 -5.19 -13.83
C LEU A 210 23.74 -4.15 -14.92
N ILE A 211 23.90 -4.59 -16.18
CA ILE A 211 24.06 -3.69 -17.34
C ILE A 211 22.80 -2.84 -17.54
N ASN A 212 21.62 -3.45 -17.45
CA ASN A 212 20.35 -2.73 -17.57
C ASN A 212 20.16 -1.70 -16.45
N GLU A 213 20.58 -2.01 -15.22
CA GLU A 213 20.55 -1.09 -14.09
C GLU A 213 21.51 0.11 -14.30
N ILE A 214 22.71 -0.13 -14.84
CA ILE A 214 23.68 0.93 -15.21
C ILE A 214 23.11 1.81 -16.32
N LYS A 215 22.59 1.23 -17.41
CA LYS A 215 21.99 1.97 -18.53
C LYS A 215 20.83 2.84 -18.08
N ALA A 216 19.94 2.30 -17.24
CA ALA A 216 18.80 3.07 -16.74
C ALA A 216 19.23 4.24 -15.84
N ARG A 217 20.30 4.06 -15.06
CA ARG A 217 20.91 5.15 -14.26
C ARG A 217 21.43 6.28 -15.14
N ASP A 218 22.11 5.98 -16.23
CA ASP A 218 22.56 6.98 -17.20
C ASP A 218 21.40 7.79 -17.76
N GLU A 219 20.36 7.11 -18.19
CA GLU A 219 19.12 7.76 -18.64
C GLU A 219 18.55 8.67 -17.55
N GLY A 220 18.54 8.23 -16.28
CA GLY A 220 18.11 9.05 -15.15
C GLY A 220 18.94 10.31 -14.95
N ILE A 221 20.27 10.24 -15.10
CA ILE A 221 21.18 11.38 -15.00
C ILE A 221 20.97 12.35 -16.17
N LYS A 222 20.91 11.83 -17.40
CA LYS A 222 20.62 12.61 -18.63
C LYS A 222 19.28 13.32 -18.51
N LEU A 223 18.27 12.62 -17.99
CA LEU A 223 16.94 13.17 -17.77
C LEU A 223 16.93 14.25 -16.69
N ASN A 224 17.65 14.07 -15.59
CA ASN A 224 17.75 15.09 -14.55
C ASN A 224 18.41 16.38 -15.08
N LYS A 225 19.51 16.26 -15.85
CA LYS A 225 20.13 17.41 -16.55
C LYS A 225 19.16 18.09 -17.52
N ARG A 226 18.36 17.30 -18.25
CA ARG A 226 17.34 17.84 -19.16
C ARG A 226 16.28 18.62 -18.40
N ILE A 227 15.85 18.15 -17.22
CA ILE A 227 14.92 18.91 -16.37
C ILE A 227 15.56 20.22 -15.88
N ASP A 228 16.82 20.20 -15.46
CA ASP A 228 17.53 21.42 -15.05
C ASP A 228 17.54 22.47 -16.16
N ILE A 229 17.89 22.08 -17.39
CA ILE A 229 17.87 22.95 -18.58
C ILE A 229 16.46 23.47 -18.86
N LEU A 230 15.42 22.64 -18.72
CA LEU A 230 14.03 23.04 -18.93
C LEU A 230 13.57 24.05 -17.87
N LEU A 231 13.94 23.85 -16.61
CA LEU A 231 13.61 24.76 -15.52
C LEU A 231 14.30 26.11 -15.70
N GLU A 232 15.59 26.11 -16.04
CA GLU A 232 16.38 27.32 -16.32
C GLU A 232 15.77 28.11 -17.49
N LYS A 233 15.53 27.46 -18.63
CA LYS A 233 14.90 28.11 -19.80
C LYS A 233 13.51 28.65 -19.48
N THR A 234 12.73 27.95 -18.68
CA THR A 234 11.38 28.41 -18.29
C THR A 234 11.47 29.63 -17.36
N GLN A 235 12.44 29.65 -16.44
CA GLN A 235 12.68 30.79 -15.54
C GLN A 235 13.18 32.03 -16.30
N GLU A 236 14.14 31.87 -17.22
CA GLU A 236 14.62 32.95 -18.09
C GLU A 236 13.48 33.56 -18.91
N GLN A 237 12.62 32.71 -19.47
CA GLN A 237 11.48 33.17 -20.25
C GLN A 237 10.44 33.90 -19.40
N VAL A 238 10.15 33.44 -18.18
CA VAL A 238 9.26 34.14 -17.25
C VAL A 238 9.86 35.47 -16.79
N ALA A 239 11.19 35.56 -16.63
CA ALA A 239 11.88 36.79 -16.25
C ALA A 239 12.00 37.81 -17.40
N GLY A 240 11.97 37.37 -18.66
CA GLY A 240 12.18 38.19 -19.86
C GLY A 240 10.94 38.89 -20.44
N PHE A 241 9.73 38.74 -19.89
CA PHE A 241 8.52 39.40 -20.40
C PHE A 241 8.31 40.80 -19.80
N PRO A 242 8.33 41.89 -20.59
CA PRO A 242 8.05 43.24 -20.10
C PRO A 242 6.55 43.59 -20.04
N GLN A 243 5.65 42.66 -20.40
CA GLN A 243 4.22 42.94 -20.49
C GLN A 243 3.40 41.71 -20.07
N GLU A 244 2.49 41.93 -19.13
CA GLU A 244 1.55 41.00 -18.47
C GLU A 244 1.35 39.65 -19.18
N LEU A 245 2.12 38.63 -18.79
CA LEU A 245 1.76 37.25 -19.09
C LEU A 245 0.41 36.98 -18.41
N ASP A 246 -0.56 36.47 -19.17
CA ASP A 246 -1.89 36.15 -18.64
C ASP A 246 -1.77 35.30 -17.37
N ARG A 247 -2.52 35.69 -16.32
CA ARG A 247 -2.48 35.10 -14.99
C ARG A 247 -2.75 33.60 -15.03
N GLU A 248 -3.56 33.14 -15.98
CA GLU A 248 -3.82 31.71 -16.21
C GLU A 248 -2.61 30.96 -16.77
N VAL A 249 -1.87 31.58 -17.70
CA VAL A 249 -0.64 31.01 -18.28
C VAL A 249 0.47 30.93 -17.23
N GLN A 250 0.64 31.98 -16.41
CA GLN A 250 1.56 31.98 -15.27
C GLN A 250 1.21 30.89 -14.26
N GLY A 251 -0.09 30.75 -13.94
CA GLY A 251 -0.60 29.73 -13.03
C GLY A 251 -0.36 28.30 -13.51
N GLU A 252 -0.51 28.03 -14.81
CA GLU A 252 -0.22 26.71 -15.38
C GLU A 252 1.29 26.42 -15.50
N LEU A 253 2.12 27.41 -15.86
CA LEU A 253 3.59 27.27 -15.84
C LEU A 253 4.12 26.92 -14.45
N ALA A 254 3.63 27.60 -13.40
CA ALA A 254 4.03 27.30 -12.02
C ALA A 254 3.67 25.86 -11.60
N LYS A 255 2.51 25.35 -12.03
CA LYS A 255 2.10 23.96 -11.76
C LYS A 255 2.96 22.95 -12.52
N LEU A 256 3.38 23.26 -13.75
CA LEU A 256 4.27 22.42 -14.56
C LEU A 256 5.69 22.37 -13.99
N ILE A 257 6.24 23.52 -13.56
CA ILE A 257 7.53 23.61 -12.85
C ILE A 257 7.50 22.73 -11.60
N LYS A 258 6.41 22.77 -10.82
CA LYS A 258 6.25 21.91 -9.63
C LYS A 258 6.28 20.43 -9.99
N ILE A 259 5.64 20.01 -11.08
CA ILE A 259 5.65 18.60 -11.52
C ILE A 259 7.05 18.17 -11.96
N LEU A 260 7.76 19.00 -12.72
CA LEU A 260 9.14 18.72 -13.12
C LEU A 260 10.09 18.66 -11.91
N GLY A 261 9.94 19.55 -10.93
CA GLY A 261 10.70 19.48 -9.68
C GLY A 261 10.41 18.21 -8.87
N MET A 262 9.15 17.75 -8.83
CA MET A 262 8.81 16.46 -8.21
C MET A 262 9.42 15.29 -8.98
N ALA A 263 9.46 15.34 -10.32
CA ALA A 263 10.12 14.35 -11.15
C ALA A 263 11.64 14.28 -10.87
N GLN A 264 12.32 15.40 -10.61
CA GLN A 264 13.74 15.40 -10.21
C GLN A 264 13.97 14.72 -8.86
N VAL A 265 13.12 15.00 -7.88
CA VAL A 265 13.19 14.34 -6.56
C VAL A 265 12.98 12.84 -6.71
N GLU A 266 12.04 12.43 -7.56
CA GLU A 266 11.78 11.02 -7.84
C GLU A 266 12.99 10.36 -8.52
N LEU A 267 13.61 10.99 -9.52
CA LEU A 267 14.81 10.46 -10.18
C LEU A 267 15.99 10.23 -9.23
N LYS A 268 16.12 11.05 -8.17
CA LYS A 268 17.15 10.83 -7.14
C LYS A 268 16.88 9.60 -6.27
N ASN A 269 15.62 9.19 -6.13
CA ASN A 269 15.18 8.12 -5.25
C ASN A 269 14.91 6.80 -6.00
N ILE A 270 14.75 6.83 -7.32
CA ILE A 270 14.48 5.63 -8.13
C ILE A 270 15.74 4.76 -8.27
N SER A 271 15.54 3.44 -8.14
CA SER A 271 16.53 2.39 -8.44
C SER A 271 16.14 1.47 -9.59
N LYS A 272 14.87 1.48 -10.04
CA LYS A 272 14.35 0.54 -11.03
C LYS A 272 14.27 1.14 -12.45
N PRO A 273 14.72 0.41 -13.49
CA PRO A 273 14.64 0.87 -14.88
C PRO A 273 13.24 1.28 -15.35
N GLY A 274 12.22 0.48 -15.00
CA GLY A 274 10.83 0.75 -15.39
C GLY A 274 10.26 2.05 -14.82
N ASP A 275 10.72 2.48 -13.65
CA ASP A 275 10.29 3.72 -13.02
C ASP A 275 10.98 4.93 -13.65
N ILE A 276 12.25 4.80 -14.07
CA ILE A 276 12.97 5.84 -14.83
C ILE A 276 12.30 6.10 -16.17
N MET A 277 11.87 5.05 -16.88
CA MET A 277 11.15 5.19 -18.15
C MET A 277 9.78 5.88 -17.97
N GLN A 278 9.09 5.62 -16.85
CA GLN A 278 7.87 6.35 -16.50
C GLN A 278 8.17 7.83 -16.23
N VAL A 279 9.20 8.15 -15.45
CA VAL A 279 9.58 9.57 -15.22
C VAL A 279 10.02 10.25 -16.51
N LYS A 280 10.68 9.55 -17.45
CA LYS A 280 10.98 10.08 -18.79
C LYS A 280 9.72 10.53 -19.50
N SER A 281 8.65 9.72 -19.49
CA SER A 281 7.37 10.10 -20.09
C SER A 281 6.74 11.33 -19.44
N VAL A 282 6.92 11.50 -18.12
CA VAL A 282 6.46 12.68 -17.35
C VAL A 282 7.21 13.93 -17.80
N VAL A 283 8.53 13.85 -17.97
CA VAL A 283 9.37 14.96 -18.43
C VAL A 283 9.06 15.32 -19.88
N ASP A 284 8.90 14.33 -20.76
CA ASP A 284 8.52 14.56 -22.16
C ASP A 284 7.16 15.28 -22.25
N ALA A 285 6.16 14.83 -21.48
CA ALA A 285 4.85 15.49 -21.40
C ALA A 285 4.92 16.90 -20.80
N GLY A 286 5.73 17.11 -19.77
CA GLY A 286 5.96 18.41 -19.15
C GLY A 286 6.63 19.41 -20.09
N GLU A 287 7.63 18.97 -20.86
CA GLU A 287 8.30 19.80 -21.86
C GLU A 287 7.34 20.22 -22.99
N ILE A 288 6.54 19.30 -23.52
CA ILE A 288 5.54 19.61 -24.56
C ILE A 288 4.49 20.59 -24.00
N ALA A 289 4.08 20.41 -22.74
CA ALA A 289 3.14 21.31 -22.09
C ALA A 289 3.71 22.74 -21.95
N ILE A 290 4.98 22.88 -21.53
CA ILE A 290 5.66 24.18 -21.44
C ILE A 290 5.74 24.82 -22.83
N LYS A 291 6.17 24.06 -23.86
CA LYS A 291 6.22 24.56 -25.25
C LYS A 291 4.86 25.03 -25.77
N SER A 292 3.78 24.37 -25.38
CA SER A 292 2.41 24.75 -25.78
C SER A 292 1.89 26.04 -25.14
N LEU A 293 2.57 26.55 -24.10
CA LEU A 293 2.24 27.81 -23.43
C LEU A 293 3.08 28.99 -23.94
N ILE A 294 4.11 28.74 -24.76
CA ILE A 294 5.00 29.77 -25.31
C ILE A 294 4.46 30.30 -26.65
N GLY A 295 4.41 31.62 -26.82
CA GLY A 295 3.97 32.28 -28.05
C GLY A 295 2.45 32.44 -28.13
N LYS A 296 1.75 31.45 -28.72
CA LYS A 296 0.27 31.41 -28.74
C LYS A 296 -0.22 30.35 -27.75
N PRO A 297 -0.59 30.72 -26.51
CA PRO A 297 -0.80 29.76 -25.44
C PRO A 297 -2.03 28.88 -25.70
N ASN A 298 -1.83 27.56 -25.70
CA ASN A 298 -2.90 26.57 -25.71
C ASN A 298 -3.04 25.94 -24.31
N ILE A 299 -3.78 26.64 -23.45
CA ILE A 299 -3.94 26.28 -22.03
C ILE A 299 -4.61 24.90 -21.86
N ILE A 300 -5.58 24.56 -22.72
CA ILE A 300 -6.29 23.27 -22.66
C ILE A 300 -5.34 22.10 -22.93
N LEU A 301 -4.47 22.24 -23.94
CA LEU A 301 -3.47 21.21 -24.25
C LEU A 301 -2.46 21.05 -23.09
N ALA A 302 -1.97 22.18 -22.56
CA ALA A 302 -1.05 22.19 -21.43
C ALA A 302 -1.65 21.51 -20.18
N GLN A 303 -2.92 21.79 -19.87
CA GLN A 303 -3.62 21.18 -18.73
C GLN A 303 -3.80 19.66 -18.89
N LYS A 304 -4.13 19.19 -20.10
CA LYS A 304 -4.24 17.74 -20.38
C LYS A 304 -2.91 17.04 -20.23
N LEU A 305 -1.84 17.61 -20.78
CA LEU A 305 -0.49 17.07 -20.66
C LEU A 305 0.02 17.12 -19.21
N ARG A 306 -0.28 18.19 -18.47
CA ARG A 306 -0.03 18.30 -17.03
C ARG A 306 -0.71 17.18 -16.24
N TYR A 307 -1.97 16.89 -16.54
CA TYR A 307 -2.72 15.82 -15.88
C TYR A 307 -2.13 14.44 -16.20
N ALA A 308 -1.74 14.20 -17.46
CA ALA A 308 -1.06 12.98 -17.87
C ALA A 308 0.30 12.83 -17.15
N ALA A 309 1.12 13.88 -17.10
CA ALA A 309 2.40 13.93 -16.40
C ALA A 309 2.23 13.66 -14.90
N ARG A 310 1.24 14.28 -14.25
CA ARG A 310 0.94 14.04 -12.83
C ARG A 310 0.47 12.60 -12.57
N THR A 311 -0.29 12.02 -13.49
CA THR A 311 -0.77 10.63 -13.37
C THR A 311 0.36 9.63 -13.61
N GLY A 312 1.28 9.90 -14.54
CA GLY A 312 2.49 9.11 -14.74
C GLY A 312 3.37 9.12 -13.50
N LEU A 313 3.62 10.30 -12.92
CA LEU A 313 4.42 10.45 -11.69
C LEU A 313 3.77 9.78 -10.47
N ARG A 314 2.43 9.69 -10.43
CA ARG A 314 1.70 8.96 -9.39
C ARG A 314 1.88 7.45 -9.45
N LYS A 315 2.17 6.88 -10.63
CA LYS A 315 2.38 5.44 -10.78
C LYS A 315 3.74 4.99 -10.25
N THR A 316 4.74 5.87 -10.27
CA THR A 316 6.08 5.60 -9.72
C THR A 316 6.12 5.76 -8.20
N GLN A 317 5.31 6.67 -7.63
CA GLN A 317 5.25 6.93 -6.18
C GLN A 317 4.34 5.94 -5.43
N THR A 318 4.87 4.77 -5.07
CA THR A 318 4.14 3.71 -4.35
C THR A 318 4.33 3.74 -2.82
N GLY A 319 4.14 4.90 -2.18
CA GLY A 319 4.26 5.08 -0.72
C GLY A 319 2.93 5.17 0.03
N PHE A 320 2.79 4.45 1.15
CA PHE A 320 1.66 4.57 2.09
C PHE A 320 1.47 6.01 2.59
N TRP A 321 2.57 6.71 2.90
CA TRP A 321 2.57 8.10 3.36
C TRP A 321 2.10 9.10 2.29
N THR A 322 2.37 8.82 1.02
CA THR A 322 1.88 9.62 -0.11
C THR A 322 0.38 9.44 -0.30
N ARG A 323 -0.14 8.21 -0.19
CA ARG A 323 -1.60 7.96 -0.17
C ARG A 323 -2.29 8.65 1.00
N LEU A 324 -1.65 8.71 2.16
CA LEU A 324 -2.18 9.41 3.33
C LEU A 324 -2.21 10.94 3.12
N ALA A 325 -1.16 11.50 2.53
CA ALA A 325 -1.08 12.93 2.19
C ALA A 325 -2.12 13.32 1.11
N GLU A 326 -2.35 12.46 0.12
CA GLU A 326 -3.38 12.67 -0.91
C GLU A 326 -4.81 12.49 -0.36
N PHE A 327 -5.04 11.50 0.51
CA PHE A 327 -6.31 11.35 1.23
C PHE A 327 -6.62 12.60 2.04
N ARG A 328 -5.61 13.14 2.75
CA ARG A 328 -5.73 14.38 3.51
C ARG A 328 -6.07 15.58 2.62
N ASP A 329 -5.38 15.75 1.49
CA ASP A 329 -5.62 16.85 0.55
C ASP A 329 -7.03 16.78 -0.07
N ASN A 330 -7.46 15.58 -0.46
CA ASN A 330 -8.81 15.33 -0.99
C ASN A 330 -9.91 15.51 0.08
N LEU A 331 -9.62 15.13 1.34
CA LEU A 331 -10.51 15.33 2.48
C LEU A 331 -10.77 16.81 2.74
N PHE A 332 -9.77 17.67 2.56
CA PHE A 332 -9.94 19.11 2.76
C PHE A 332 -10.62 19.78 1.58
N HIS A 333 -10.23 19.48 0.35
CA HIS A 333 -10.59 20.34 -0.78
C HIS A 333 -11.53 19.73 -1.82
N SER A 334 -11.71 18.40 -1.87
CA SER A 334 -12.43 17.75 -2.98
C SER A 334 -13.68 16.98 -2.57
N PHE A 335 -13.78 16.48 -1.33
CA PHE A 335 -14.93 15.68 -0.90
C PHE A 335 -16.14 16.53 -0.52
N LYS A 336 -17.35 16.04 -0.83
CA LYS A 336 -18.60 16.69 -0.41
C LYS A 336 -18.73 16.64 1.13
N ILE A 337 -19.44 17.62 1.71
CA ILE A 337 -19.63 17.74 3.16
C ILE A 337 -20.15 16.45 3.81
N PRO A 338 -21.20 15.77 3.29
CA PRO A 338 -21.67 14.51 3.85
C PRO A 338 -20.61 13.39 3.83
N THR A 339 -19.76 13.37 2.80
CA THR A 339 -18.66 12.41 2.68
C THR A 339 -17.59 12.65 3.74
N LYS A 340 -17.25 13.92 4.03
CA LYS A 340 -16.31 14.29 5.10
C LYS A 340 -16.83 13.82 6.48
N VAL A 341 -18.13 14.00 6.74
CA VAL A 341 -18.79 13.52 7.97
C VAL A 341 -18.74 11.98 8.07
N LEU A 342 -19.03 11.28 6.97
CA LEU A 342 -19.00 9.81 6.93
C LEU A 342 -17.60 9.26 7.20
N ILE A 343 -16.58 9.88 6.63
CA ILE A 343 -15.18 9.50 6.87
C ILE A 343 -14.81 9.70 8.35
N GLY A 344 -15.17 10.85 8.94
CA GLY A 344 -14.98 11.08 10.38
C GLY A 344 -15.69 10.02 11.23
N LEU A 345 -16.93 9.67 10.87
CA LEU A 345 -17.73 8.67 11.57
C LEU A 345 -17.11 7.26 11.51
N VAL A 346 -16.59 6.85 10.36
CA VAL A 346 -15.90 5.56 10.21
C VAL A 346 -14.65 5.50 11.10
N LEU A 347 -13.94 6.63 11.27
CA LEU A 347 -12.75 6.70 12.12
C LEU A 347 -13.08 6.83 13.61
N ALA A 348 -14.30 7.23 13.98
CA ALA A 348 -14.68 7.46 15.37
C ALA A 348 -14.63 6.18 16.22
N LEU A 349 -15.06 5.04 15.68
CA LEU A 349 -15.10 3.76 16.40
C LEU A 349 -13.68 3.21 16.68
N PRO A 350 -12.77 3.09 15.70
CA PRO A 350 -11.39 2.71 15.95
C PRO A 350 -10.64 3.69 16.86
N LEU A 351 -10.88 5.00 16.71
CA LEU A 351 -10.24 6.00 17.54
C LEU A 351 -10.69 5.88 19.01
N ASN A 352 -11.99 5.73 19.25
CA ASN A 352 -12.52 5.54 20.60
C ASN A 352 -11.97 4.26 21.24
N TRP A 353 -11.92 3.16 20.47
CA TRP A 353 -11.29 1.91 20.90
C TRP A 353 -9.82 2.12 21.29
N GLY A 354 -9.05 2.85 20.49
CA GLY A 354 -7.66 3.18 20.77
C GLY A 354 -7.48 4.02 22.04
N ILE A 355 -8.34 5.03 22.24
CA ILE A 355 -8.32 5.88 23.43
C ILE A 355 -8.55 5.05 24.69
N MET A 356 -9.55 4.17 24.71
CA MET A 356 -9.86 3.32 25.88
C MET A 356 -8.77 2.30 26.20
N ASN A 357 -8.03 1.83 25.19
CA ASN A 357 -6.92 0.90 25.36
C ASN A 357 -5.57 1.60 25.60
N SER A 358 -5.52 2.93 25.60
CA SER A 358 -4.31 3.66 25.95
C SER A 358 -3.99 3.47 27.44
N LEU A 359 -2.69 3.38 27.76
CA LEU A 359 -2.20 3.15 29.13
C LEU A 359 -2.89 4.05 30.19
N PRO A 360 -3.00 5.38 30.02
CA PRO A 360 -3.58 6.25 31.04
C PRO A 360 -5.07 5.99 31.28
N VAL A 361 -5.83 5.74 30.21
CA VAL A 361 -7.29 5.52 30.30
C VAL A 361 -7.58 4.11 30.80
N LYS A 362 -6.79 3.13 30.38
CA LYS A 362 -6.89 1.76 30.86
C LYS A 362 -6.68 1.68 32.37
N ASP A 363 -5.62 2.32 32.88
CA ASP A 363 -5.34 2.35 34.31
C ASP A 363 -6.46 3.03 35.11
N LEU A 364 -7.01 4.13 34.58
CA LEU A 364 -8.15 4.82 35.19
C LEU A 364 -9.40 3.93 35.23
N LEU A 365 -9.77 3.28 34.11
CA LEU A 365 -10.96 2.43 34.04
C LEU A 365 -10.81 1.17 34.90
N MET A 366 -9.60 0.59 34.98
CA MET A 366 -9.32 -0.55 35.86
C MET A 366 -9.33 -0.19 37.36
N SER A 367 -9.15 1.08 37.70
CA SER A 367 -9.23 1.56 39.10
C SER A 367 -10.67 1.70 39.62
N LEU A 368 -11.67 1.68 38.74
CA LEU A 368 -13.07 1.84 39.12
C LEU A 368 -13.60 0.59 39.84
N PRO A 369 -14.50 0.77 40.84
CA PRO A 369 -15.13 -0.35 41.52
C PRO A 369 -15.95 -1.22 40.55
N PRO A 370 -16.12 -2.52 40.85
CA PRO A 370 -16.89 -3.43 40.01
C PRO A 370 -18.36 -3.00 39.95
N ILE A 371 -18.95 -3.05 38.76
CA ILE A 371 -20.37 -2.77 38.53
C ILE A 371 -21.17 -3.97 39.06
N ASN A 372 -21.91 -3.75 40.16
CA ASN A 372 -22.77 -4.68 40.91
C ASN A 372 -22.84 -6.13 40.37
N THR A 373 -21.92 -6.97 40.86
CA THR A 373 -22.15 -8.40 41.01
C THR A 373 -22.12 -8.68 42.51
N GLU A 374 -23.17 -9.34 43.00
CA GLU A 374 -23.38 -9.58 44.43
C GLU A 374 -22.13 -10.20 45.10
N GLY A 375 -21.77 -9.59 46.24
CA GLY A 375 -20.72 -9.94 47.19
C GLY A 375 -19.83 -11.14 46.92
N LYS A 376 -18.55 -10.87 46.61
CA LYS A 376 -17.38 -11.62 47.08
C LYS A 376 -16.14 -10.73 46.97
N SER A 377 -15.60 -10.31 48.11
CA SER A 377 -14.50 -9.35 48.24
C SER A 377 -13.10 -9.96 48.04
N ASN A 378 -12.93 -10.85 47.06
CA ASN A 378 -11.60 -11.34 46.67
C ASN A 378 -11.29 -10.83 45.27
N GLN A 379 -10.66 -9.65 45.17
CA GLN A 379 -10.23 -9.08 43.89
C GLN A 379 -9.08 -9.90 43.30
N ASN A 380 -9.40 -10.86 42.43
CA ASN A 380 -8.43 -11.50 41.56
C ASN A 380 -8.22 -10.65 40.28
N THR A 381 -7.05 -10.79 39.62
CA THR A 381 -6.73 -10.07 38.37
C THR A 381 -7.75 -10.33 37.25
N GLU A 382 -8.38 -11.51 37.25
CA GLU A 382 -9.39 -11.94 36.27
C GLU A 382 -10.70 -11.14 36.38
N ASP A 383 -11.12 -10.73 37.58
CA ASP A 383 -12.33 -9.93 37.80
C ASP A 383 -12.17 -8.47 37.34
N LYS A 384 -10.95 -7.92 37.46
CA LYS A 384 -10.61 -6.57 36.99
C LYS A 384 -10.64 -6.47 35.46
N ASP A 385 -10.14 -7.51 34.78
CA ASP A 385 -10.18 -7.61 33.32
C ASP A 385 -11.61 -7.76 32.79
N GLY A 386 -12.47 -8.50 33.49
CA GLY A 386 -13.90 -8.61 33.17
C GLY A 386 -14.65 -7.27 33.26
N ASN A 387 -14.44 -6.52 34.35
CA ASN A 387 -15.03 -5.19 34.54
C ASN A 387 -14.55 -4.19 33.47
N PHE A 388 -13.25 -4.22 33.15
CA PHE A 388 -12.68 -3.39 32.10
C PHE A 388 -13.31 -3.66 30.72
N ARG A 389 -13.50 -4.93 30.36
CA ARG A 389 -14.19 -5.30 29.11
C ARG A 389 -15.64 -4.82 29.08
N LEU A 390 -16.34 -4.92 30.21
CA LEU A 390 -17.72 -4.43 30.33
C LEU A 390 -17.79 -2.90 30.13
N LEU A 391 -16.88 -2.15 30.75
CA LEU A 391 -16.78 -0.70 30.57
C LEU A 391 -16.52 -0.32 29.10
N ILE A 392 -15.59 -1.00 28.43
CA ILE A 392 -15.34 -0.81 27.00
C ILE A 392 -16.61 -1.09 26.18
N LEU A 393 -17.34 -2.17 26.46
CA LEU A 393 -18.58 -2.50 25.75
C LEU A 393 -19.63 -1.40 25.90
N ILE A 394 -19.79 -0.82 27.09
CA ILE A 394 -20.72 0.27 27.36
C ILE A 394 -20.35 1.52 26.58
N LEU A 395 -19.07 1.92 26.66
CA LEU A 395 -18.53 3.08 25.94
C LEU A 395 -18.68 2.92 24.41
N MET A 396 -18.33 1.74 23.87
CA MET A 396 -18.50 1.45 22.43
C MET A 396 -19.96 1.44 22.01
N THR A 397 -20.85 0.93 22.85
CA THR A 397 -22.28 0.87 22.56
C THR A 397 -22.90 2.27 22.57
N GLY A 398 -22.50 3.14 23.49
CA GLY A 398 -22.86 4.56 23.46
C GLY A 398 -22.30 5.30 22.26
N THR A 399 -21.06 5.00 21.86
CA THR A 399 -20.49 5.57 20.63
C THR A 399 -21.23 5.12 19.38
N LEU A 400 -21.67 3.86 19.33
CA LEU A 400 -22.50 3.35 18.24
C LEU A 400 -23.86 4.07 18.19
N GLY A 401 -24.49 4.31 19.35
CA GLY A 401 -25.72 5.13 19.42
C GLY A 401 -25.51 6.54 18.88
N GLY A 402 -24.39 7.19 19.23
CA GLY A 402 -24.00 8.49 18.69
C GLY A 402 -23.73 8.47 17.17
N ALA A 403 -23.12 7.40 16.67
CA ALA A 403 -22.91 7.21 15.23
C ALA A 403 -24.24 7.05 14.47
N VAL A 404 -25.17 6.22 14.97
CA VAL A 404 -26.50 6.04 14.37
C VAL A 404 -27.29 7.35 14.41
N SER A 405 -27.24 8.07 15.53
CA SER A 405 -27.81 9.41 15.66
C SER A 405 -27.31 10.36 14.56
N LEU A 406 -26.00 10.37 14.30
CA LEU A 406 -25.40 11.19 13.25
C LEU A 406 -25.80 10.75 11.83
N LEU A 407 -25.85 9.43 11.58
CA LEU A 407 -26.24 8.86 10.29
C LEU A 407 -27.67 9.24 9.90
N THR A 408 -28.60 9.26 10.87
CA THR A 408 -30.01 9.60 10.61
C THR A 408 -30.22 11.03 10.09
N ARG A 409 -29.23 11.89 10.29
CA ARG A 409 -29.26 13.31 9.88
C ARG A 409 -28.13 13.68 8.92
N LEU A 410 -27.51 12.69 8.27
CA LEU A 410 -26.43 12.96 7.32
C LEU A 410 -26.87 13.90 6.18
N GLN A 411 -28.15 13.86 5.82
CA GLN A 411 -28.78 14.73 4.81
C GLN A 411 -28.88 16.20 5.27
N ASP A 412 -28.94 16.47 6.58
CA ASP A 412 -29.03 17.85 7.10
C ASP A 412 -27.73 18.64 6.86
N PHE A 413 -26.62 17.93 6.65
CA PHE A 413 -25.32 18.51 6.29
C PHE A 413 -25.21 18.86 4.80
N ASP A 414 -26.15 18.42 3.96
CA ASP A 414 -26.22 18.74 2.52
C ASP A 414 -27.25 19.86 2.24
N ASN A 415 -27.93 20.37 3.28
CA ASN A 415 -28.96 21.39 3.12
C ASN A 415 -28.32 22.78 2.91
N PRO A 416 -28.51 23.44 1.75
CA PRO A 416 -27.89 24.73 1.44
C PRO A 416 -28.36 25.88 2.36
N LYS A 417 -29.43 25.69 3.16
CA LYS A 417 -29.86 26.64 4.17
C LYS A 417 -29.03 26.59 5.47
N ASN A 418 -28.20 25.55 5.64
CA ASN A 418 -27.34 25.35 6.80
C ASN A 418 -25.90 25.78 6.47
N GLN A 419 -25.67 27.08 6.21
CA GLN A 419 -24.33 27.68 5.97
C GLN A 419 -23.33 27.52 7.13
N LYS A 420 -23.71 26.88 8.24
CA LYS A 420 -22.87 26.66 9.42
C LYS A 420 -21.69 25.69 9.18
N TYR A 421 -21.68 24.97 8.07
CA TYR A 421 -20.73 23.88 7.80
C TYR A 421 -19.84 24.10 6.56
N ASP A 422 -19.69 25.35 6.11
CA ASP A 422 -18.86 25.73 4.95
C ASP A 422 -17.34 25.62 5.22
N ASP A 423 -16.94 25.32 6.46
CA ASP A 423 -15.53 25.08 6.82
C ASP A 423 -15.01 23.73 6.29
N ASP A 424 -13.79 23.74 5.75
CA ASP A 424 -13.20 22.56 5.09
C ASP A 424 -12.96 21.35 6.00
N LEU A 425 -12.77 21.59 7.31
CA LEU A 425 -12.32 20.58 8.29
C LEU A 425 -13.39 20.26 9.34
N LEU A 426 -14.30 21.20 9.62
CA LEU A 426 -15.31 21.10 10.66
C LEU A 426 -16.26 19.88 10.47
N PRO A 427 -16.77 19.56 9.27
CA PRO A 427 -17.64 18.39 9.05
C PRO A 427 -16.95 17.06 9.38
N PHE A 428 -15.65 16.95 9.10
CA PHE A 428 -14.86 15.79 9.46
C PHE A 428 -14.72 15.65 10.99
N ILE A 429 -14.37 16.74 11.69
CA ILE A 429 -14.29 16.73 13.17
C ILE A 429 -15.65 16.37 13.77
N ILE A 430 -16.74 16.91 13.23
CA ILE A 430 -18.11 16.59 13.66
C ILE A 430 -18.40 15.09 13.51
N GLY A 431 -18.05 14.51 12.35
CA GLY A 431 -18.12 13.08 12.09
C GLY A 431 -17.40 12.24 13.13
N LEU A 432 -16.20 12.69 13.52
CA LEU A 432 -15.31 11.98 14.43
C LEU A 432 -15.73 12.09 15.90
N THR A 433 -16.03 13.31 16.35
CA THR A 433 -16.15 13.65 17.77
C THR A 433 -17.55 13.40 18.33
N LYS A 434 -18.60 13.59 17.53
CA LYS A 434 -19.97 13.44 18.02
C LYS A 434 -20.31 12.00 18.45
N PRO A 435 -19.91 10.95 17.72
CA PRO A 435 -20.06 9.59 18.22
C PRO A 435 -19.29 9.35 19.53
N ILE A 436 -18.06 9.85 19.65
CA ILE A 436 -17.25 9.71 20.87
C ILE A 436 -17.98 10.35 22.07
N LEU A 437 -18.58 11.52 21.88
CA LEU A 437 -19.37 12.20 22.91
C LEU A 437 -20.57 11.36 23.38
N GLY A 438 -21.21 10.61 22.47
CA GLY A 438 -22.26 9.64 22.80
C GLY A 438 -21.76 8.53 23.74
N GLY A 439 -20.55 8.02 23.50
CA GLY A 439 -19.89 7.06 24.40
C GLY A 439 -19.60 7.64 25.78
N SER A 440 -19.05 8.86 25.83
CA SER A 440 -18.80 9.57 27.09
C SER A 440 -20.07 9.81 27.89
N PHE A 441 -21.18 10.14 27.21
CA PHE A 441 -22.46 10.33 27.88
C PHE A 441 -23.05 9.01 28.41
N ALA A 442 -22.92 7.91 27.67
CA ALA A 442 -23.29 6.58 28.16
C ALA A 442 -22.50 6.20 29.42
N PHE A 443 -21.19 6.49 29.44
CA PHE A 443 -20.35 6.30 30.61
C PHE A 443 -20.77 7.20 31.79
N PHE A 444 -21.15 8.44 31.53
CA PHE A 444 -21.69 9.34 32.56
C PHE A 444 -23.00 8.80 33.18
N ILE A 445 -23.93 8.30 32.35
CA ILE A 445 -25.17 7.68 32.84
C ILE A 445 -24.86 6.44 33.70
N LEU A 446 -23.88 5.63 33.29
CA LEU A 446 -23.42 4.50 34.09
C LEU A 446 -22.90 4.92 35.47
N LEU A 447 -22.13 6.01 35.54
CA LEU A 447 -21.65 6.55 36.82
C LEU A 447 -22.80 7.01 37.70
N ILE A 448 -23.80 7.70 37.14
CA ILE A 448 -25.01 8.12 37.89
C ILE A 448 -25.72 6.90 38.45
N LEU A 449 -25.97 5.87 37.63
CA LEU A 449 -26.67 4.65 38.05
C LEU A 449 -25.92 3.91 39.17
N ASN A 450 -24.59 3.95 39.18
CA ASN A 450 -23.77 3.32 40.22
C ASN A 450 -23.47 4.22 41.43
N SER A 451 -23.84 5.51 41.40
CA SER A 451 -23.42 6.49 42.41
C SER A 451 -24.33 6.59 43.66
N ASN A 452 -25.31 5.69 43.84
CA ASN A 452 -26.35 5.79 44.88
C ASN A 452 -27.21 7.08 44.82
N ILE A 453 -27.03 7.93 43.79
CA ILE A 453 -27.79 9.16 43.56
C ILE A 453 -29.13 8.85 42.87
N SER A 454 -29.20 7.76 42.10
CA SER A 454 -30.41 7.37 41.38
C SER A 454 -31.26 6.40 42.20
N PRO A 455 -32.57 6.66 42.37
CA PRO A 455 -33.52 5.71 43.00
C PRO A 455 -33.93 4.57 42.06
N LEU A 456 -33.32 4.46 40.87
CA LEU A 456 -33.63 3.44 39.88
C LEU A 456 -32.98 2.10 40.29
N GLU A 457 -33.67 1.36 41.14
CA GLU A 457 -33.43 -0.07 41.28
C GLU A 457 -33.86 -0.76 39.97
N ILE A 458 -32.89 -1.17 39.16
CA ILE A 458 -33.14 -2.11 38.06
C ILE A 458 -33.46 -3.45 38.74
N ARG A 459 -34.73 -3.62 39.09
CA ARG A 459 -35.29 -4.70 39.92
C ARG A 459 -34.99 -6.06 39.29
N GLY A 460 -34.07 -6.81 39.90
CA GLY A 460 -33.70 -8.16 39.48
C GLY A 460 -34.78 -9.18 39.84
N GLY A 461 -35.39 -9.81 38.85
CA GLY A 461 -36.18 -11.03 39.04
C GLY A 461 -35.28 -12.23 39.34
N THR A 462 -35.78 -13.15 40.16
CA THR A 462 -35.10 -14.36 40.61
C THR A 462 -34.84 -15.37 39.47
N GLU A 463 -33.66 -16.00 39.53
CA GLU A 463 -33.12 -17.18 38.79
C GLU A 463 -32.21 -16.97 37.56
N ASP A 464 -31.28 -17.93 37.38
CA ASP A 464 -29.95 -18.00 36.70
C ASP A 464 -29.69 -17.27 35.36
N ASN A 465 -30.64 -16.56 34.79
CA ASN A 465 -30.49 -15.78 33.55
C ASN A 465 -30.18 -14.27 33.80
N ARG A 466 -29.86 -13.90 35.05
CA ARG A 466 -29.81 -12.51 35.55
C ARG A 466 -28.67 -11.65 34.98
N ASN A 467 -27.49 -12.23 34.80
CA ASN A 467 -26.34 -11.46 34.27
C ASN A 467 -26.56 -11.03 32.81
N GLY A 468 -27.23 -11.86 32.01
CA GLY A 468 -27.55 -11.53 30.62
C GLY A 468 -28.55 -10.38 30.54
N ILE A 469 -29.67 -10.47 31.25
CA ILE A 469 -30.75 -9.46 31.19
C ILE A 469 -30.27 -8.09 31.69
N TYR A 470 -29.49 -8.06 32.77
CA TYR A 470 -28.90 -6.83 33.29
C TYR A 470 -27.91 -6.21 32.29
N LEU A 471 -27.02 -7.03 31.70
CA LEU A 471 -26.08 -6.59 30.67
C LEU A 471 -26.79 -6.01 29.44
N TYR A 472 -27.80 -6.71 28.91
CA TYR A 472 -28.57 -6.24 27.75
C TYR A 472 -29.33 -4.94 28.06
N GLY A 473 -29.90 -4.81 29.26
CA GLY A 473 -30.54 -3.58 29.71
C GLY A 473 -29.56 -2.40 29.77
N LEU A 474 -28.37 -2.64 30.31
CA LEU A 474 -27.34 -1.63 30.45
C LEU A 474 -26.76 -1.22 29.07
N LEU A 475 -26.54 -2.17 28.17
CA LEU A 475 -26.14 -1.89 26.78
C LEU A 475 -27.23 -1.12 26.01
N THR A 476 -28.51 -1.44 26.25
CA THR A 476 -29.63 -0.71 25.63
C THR A 476 -29.66 0.73 26.14
N MET A 477 -29.52 0.95 27.44
CA MET A 477 -29.42 2.28 28.03
C MET A 477 -28.19 3.04 27.51
N ALA A 478 -27.05 2.37 27.36
CA ALA A 478 -25.85 2.95 26.79
C ALA A 478 -26.06 3.40 25.34
N PHE A 479 -26.68 2.55 24.51
CA PHE A 479 -27.02 2.87 23.13
C PHE A 479 -27.95 4.09 23.04
N VAL A 480 -29.01 4.11 23.84
CA VAL A 480 -29.95 5.25 23.91
C VAL A 480 -29.24 6.50 24.40
N ALA A 481 -28.40 6.40 25.44
CA ALA A 481 -27.59 7.51 25.93
C ALA A 481 -26.64 8.07 24.85
N GLY A 482 -26.22 7.24 23.88
CA GLY A 482 -25.50 7.67 22.69
C GLY A 482 -26.22 8.72 21.84
N PHE A 483 -27.56 8.77 21.91
CA PHE A 483 -28.37 9.80 21.25
C PHE A 483 -28.44 11.11 22.04
N SER A 484 -27.66 11.29 23.12
CA SER A 484 -27.68 12.47 24.02
C SER A 484 -27.66 13.81 23.30
N GLU A 485 -26.91 13.92 22.21
CA GLU A 485 -26.83 15.13 21.40
C GLU A 485 -28.19 15.56 20.82
N ARG A 486 -29.12 14.62 20.63
CA ARG A 486 -30.48 14.85 20.19
C ARG A 486 -31.47 14.76 21.34
N LEU A 487 -31.29 13.78 22.22
CA LEU A 487 -32.16 13.58 23.37
C LEU A 487 -32.17 14.79 24.29
N ILE A 488 -31.01 15.42 24.59
CA ILE A 488 -30.97 16.57 25.49
C ILE A 488 -31.69 17.78 24.87
N PRO A 489 -31.40 18.22 23.63
CA PRO A 489 -32.16 19.30 23.00
C PRO A 489 -33.64 18.94 22.78
N ASP A 490 -33.98 17.71 22.40
CA ASP A 490 -35.38 17.30 22.21
C ASP A 490 -36.14 17.26 23.54
N LEU A 491 -35.49 16.83 24.63
CA LEU A 491 -36.05 16.90 25.99
C LEU A 491 -36.20 18.34 26.44
N ILE A 492 -35.19 19.19 26.25
CA ILE A 492 -35.28 20.63 26.56
C ILE A 492 -36.39 21.25 25.73
N ASN A 493 -36.50 20.99 24.43
CA ASN A 493 -37.57 21.51 23.58
C ASN A 493 -38.95 20.97 23.99
N GLN A 494 -39.05 19.71 24.44
CA GLN A 494 -40.30 19.14 24.94
C GLN A 494 -40.67 19.69 26.31
N VAL A 495 -39.70 19.90 27.20
CA VAL A 495 -39.86 20.53 28.51
C VAL A 495 -40.17 21.99 28.33
N GLU A 496 -39.48 22.73 27.46
CA GLU A 496 -39.83 24.09 27.09
C GLU A 496 -41.21 24.12 26.47
N LYS A 497 -41.59 23.21 25.58
CA LYS A 497 -42.97 23.17 25.08
C LYS A 497 -43.97 22.87 26.18
N LYS A 498 -43.69 21.94 27.09
CA LYS A 498 -44.57 21.58 28.22
C LYS A 498 -44.63 22.66 29.30
N VAL A 499 -43.52 23.29 29.64
CA VAL A 499 -43.36 24.38 30.60
C VAL A 499 -43.85 25.69 29.98
N THR A 500 -43.73 25.90 28.68
CA THR A 500 -44.40 27.03 27.99
C THR A 500 -45.92 26.78 27.95
N VAL A 501 -46.37 25.53 27.87
CA VAL A 501 -47.79 25.15 27.99
C VAL A 501 -48.29 25.21 29.45
N GLU A 502 -47.47 24.89 30.44
CA GLU A 502 -47.81 24.94 31.87
C GLU A 502 -47.65 26.35 32.47
N ALA A 503 -46.66 27.13 32.04
CA ALA A 503 -46.54 28.56 32.31
C ALA A 503 -47.61 29.36 31.56
N SER A 504 -48.06 28.91 30.38
CA SER A 504 -49.29 29.43 29.76
C SER A 504 -50.58 28.98 30.47
N SER A 505 -50.50 28.01 31.40
CA SER A 505 -51.62 27.62 32.28
C SER A 505 -51.58 28.31 33.65
N THR A 506 -50.60 29.19 33.91
CA THR A 506 -50.63 30.16 35.04
C THR A 506 -50.34 31.61 34.66
N GLY A 507 -50.14 31.93 33.38
CA GLY A 507 -50.12 33.32 32.92
C GLY A 507 -49.80 33.44 31.43
N GLN A 508 -50.87 33.57 30.63
CA GLN A 508 -50.90 34.01 29.23
C GLN A 508 -50.09 33.20 28.19
N GLY A 509 -50.81 32.41 27.37
CA GLY A 509 -50.29 32.00 26.04
C GLY A 509 -50.82 30.72 25.39
N LEU A 510 -52.07 30.28 25.63
CA LEU A 510 -52.70 29.29 24.74
C LEU A 510 -52.97 29.93 23.34
N PRO A 511 -52.98 29.14 22.24
CA PRO A 511 -53.62 29.57 20.99
C PRO A 511 -55.05 30.05 21.33
N PRO A 512 -55.61 31.09 20.66
CA PRO A 512 -56.82 31.74 21.13
C PRO A 512 -57.93 30.70 21.26
N THR A 513 -58.15 30.25 22.50
CA THR A 513 -59.23 29.36 22.84
C THR A 513 -60.46 30.20 22.64
N ILE A 514 -61.35 29.73 21.76
CA ILE A 514 -62.65 30.39 21.62
C ILE A 514 -63.29 30.47 23.02
N LEU A 515 -63.80 31.64 23.39
CA LEU A 515 -64.46 31.89 24.67
C LEU A 515 -65.84 32.47 24.43
N ILE A 516 -66.84 32.06 25.22
CA ILE A 516 -68.16 32.69 25.29
C ILE A 516 -68.26 33.43 26.63
N ALA A 517 -68.58 34.73 26.58
CA ALA A 517 -68.78 35.58 27.76
C ALA A 517 -70.20 36.16 27.78
N PRO A 518 -70.94 36.09 28.91
CA PRO A 518 -70.57 35.39 30.14
C PRO A 518 -70.57 33.85 29.96
N SER A 519 -69.76 33.13 30.75
CA SER A 519 -69.71 31.66 30.72
C SER A 519 -70.93 31.01 31.37
N SER A 520 -71.68 31.77 32.18
CA SER A 520 -72.96 31.38 32.73
C SER A 520 -73.89 32.57 32.94
N ALA A 521 -75.20 32.37 32.76
CA ALA A 521 -76.22 33.37 33.04
C ALA A 521 -77.45 32.74 33.70
N THR A 522 -78.14 33.50 34.54
CA THR A 522 -79.42 33.10 35.13
C THR A 522 -80.52 33.97 34.52
N LEU A 523 -81.52 33.35 33.91
CA LEU A 523 -82.53 34.04 33.12
C LEU A 523 -83.94 33.58 33.48
N ALA A 524 -84.85 34.54 33.63
CA ALA A 524 -86.28 34.25 33.71
C ALA A 524 -86.81 33.68 32.39
N LEU A 525 -87.97 33.02 32.41
CA LEU A 525 -88.67 32.61 31.19
C LEU A 525 -88.91 33.82 30.26
N ASN A 526 -88.68 33.66 28.95
CA ASN A 526 -88.59 34.74 27.94
C ASN A 526 -87.50 35.81 28.18
N GLY A 527 -86.62 35.61 29.17
CA GLY A 527 -85.47 36.47 29.41
C GLY A 527 -84.48 36.43 28.24
N ILE A 528 -83.81 37.55 28.01
CA ILE A 528 -82.86 37.74 26.91
C ILE A 528 -81.47 37.99 27.49
N GLN A 529 -80.45 37.32 26.96
CA GLN A 529 -79.05 37.53 27.31
C GLN A 529 -78.17 37.64 26.07
N GLU A 530 -77.35 38.69 26.04
CA GLU A 530 -76.29 38.84 25.04
C GLU A 530 -75.05 38.06 25.48
N PHE A 531 -74.44 37.35 24.53
CA PHE A 531 -73.20 36.63 24.67
C PHE A 531 -72.18 37.11 23.64
N ILE A 532 -70.91 37.15 24.01
CA ILE A 532 -69.78 37.58 23.17
C ILE A 532 -68.83 36.40 22.95
N ILE A 533 -68.38 36.21 21.71
CA ILE A 533 -67.40 35.19 21.30
C ILE A 533 -66.06 35.86 20.98
N ASN A 534 -64.97 35.39 21.59
CA ASN A 534 -63.61 35.89 21.32
C ASN A 534 -62.68 34.70 20.97
N PRO A 535 -61.88 34.73 19.88
CA PRO A 535 -61.71 35.80 18.87
C PRO A 535 -62.95 36.04 18.00
N VAL A 536 -62.96 37.11 17.20
CA VAL A 536 -64.04 37.35 16.22
C VAL A 536 -63.75 36.51 14.97
N GLY A 537 -64.75 35.77 14.49
CA GLY A 537 -64.58 34.81 13.40
C GLY A 537 -65.90 34.13 13.01
N ASN A 538 -65.81 33.17 12.08
CA ASN A 538 -66.95 32.35 11.69
C ASN A 538 -67.21 31.25 12.72
N TYR A 539 -68.43 31.21 13.25
CA TYR A 539 -68.83 30.27 14.30
C TYR A 539 -70.19 29.65 14.04
N THR A 540 -70.29 28.35 14.33
CA THR A 540 -71.56 27.64 14.44
C THR A 540 -71.96 27.58 15.91
N ILE A 541 -73.18 28.02 16.24
CA ILE A 541 -73.70 28.00 17.61
C ILE A 541 -74.82 26.98 17.69
N THR A 542 -74.77 26.13 18.70
CA THR A 542 -75.76 25.08 18.96
C THR A 542 -76.25 25.16 20.41
N ILE A 543 -77.47 24.70 20.66
CA ILE A 543 -78.10 24.69 21.99
C ILE A 543 -78.41 23.24 22.34
N SER A 544 -78.16 22.86 23.59
CA SER A 544 -78.56 21.58 24.15
C SER A 544 -79.32 21.79 25.47
N PRO A 545 -80.56 21.29 25.60
CA PRO A 545 -81.32 20.50 24.62
C PRO A 545 -81.72 21.30 23.34
N PRO A 546 -81.88 20.64 22.17
CA PRO A 546 -82.47 21.30 21.00
C PRO A 546 -83.90 21.76 21.35
N ASP A 547 -84.32 22.92 20.83
CA ASP A 547 -85.60 23.60 21.12
C ASP A 547 -85.73 24.31 22.48
N SER A 548 -84.67 24.32 23.31
CA SER A 548 -84.68 24.99 24.62
C SER A 548 -84.49 26.51 24.57
N GLY A 549 -84.67 27.19 23.44
CA GLY A 549 -84.53 28.64 23.30
C GLY A 549 -84.27 29.07 21.86
N LYS A 550 -84.16 30.38 21.62
CA LYS A 550 -83.84 30.95 20.30
C LYS A 550 -82.53 31.73 20.34
N ILE A 551 -81.71 31.58 19.30
CA ILE A 551 -80.51 32.40 19.09
C ILE A 551 -80.74 33.32 17.90
N ASP A 552 -80.62 34.61 18.14
CA ASP A 552 -80.52 35.62 17.09
C ASP A 552 -79.05 36.01 16.94
N LYS A 553 -78.44 35.66 15.80
CA LYS A 553 -77.07 36.08 15.47
C LYS A 553 -77.12 37.50 14.92
N ASN A 554 -76.35 38.42 15.50
CA ASN A 554 -76.17 39.74 14.91
C ASN A 554 -75.12 39.62 13.79
N THR A 555 -75.49 39.96 12.55
CA THR A 555 -74.85 39.47 11.31
C THR A 555 -73.44 40.01 10.99
N THR A 556 -72.74 40.68 11.90
CA THR A 556 -71.41 41.23 11.57
C THR A 556 -70.41 41.34 12.72
N ASP A 557 -70.77 41.06 13.97
CA ASP A 557 -69.85 41.24 15.09
C ASP A 557 -69.94 40.05 16.04
N ALA A 558 -68.91 39.93 16.88
CA ALA A 558 -68.61 38.89 17.87
C ALA A 558 -69.71 38.55 18.90
N LYS A 559 -70.98 38.81 18.64
CA LYS A 559 -72.08 38.81 19.60
C LYS A 559 -73.29 38.04 19.06
N PHE A 560 -73.95 37.31 19.96
CA PHE A 560 -75.24 36.69 19.68
C PHE A 560 -76.16 36.84 20.89
N THR A 561 -77.45 36.87 20.62
CA THR A 561 -78.47 37.01 21.65
C THR A 561 -79.19 35.69 21.82
N TYR A 562 -79.30 35.23 23.06
CA TYR A 562 -80.07 34.06 23.44
C TYR A 562 -81.35 34.49 24.15
N THR A 563 -82.49 33.96 23.70
CA THR A 563 -83.80 34.14 24.34
C THR A 563 -84.24 32.82 24.96
N ALA A 564 -84.49 32.85 26.28
CA ALA A 564 -84.99 31.72 27.05
C ALA A 564 -86.38 31.27 26.56
N PRO A 565 -86.73 29.97 26.70
CA PRO A 565 -88.01 29.46 26.23
C PRO A 565 -89.17 30.00 27.08
N ALA A 566 -90.38 29.98 26.53
CA ALA A 566 -91.58 30.46 27.21
C ALA A 566 -92.09 29.50 28.31
N GLN A 567 -91.59 28.26 28.33
CA GLN A 567 -91.91 27.22 29.31
C GLN A 567 -90.62 26.51 29.74
N GLY A 568 -90.49 26.19 31.02
CA GLY A 568 -89.33 25.51 31.61
C GLY A 568 -89.47 25.41 33.13
N ASN A 569 -88.68 24.54 33.76
CA ASN A 569 -88.65 24.41 35.21
C ASN A 569 -87.55 25.29 35.82
N ASN A 570 -87.77 25.74 37.06
CA ASN A 570 -86.74 26.45 37.82
C ASN A 570 -85.52 25.53 38.02
N GLY A 571 -84.34 25.99 37.63
CA GLY A 571 -83.08 25.24 37.70
C GLY A 571 -82.71 24.47 36.43
N ASP A 572 -83.53 24.50 35.37
CA ASP A 572 -83.18 23.89 34.09
C ASP A 572 -81.90 24.51 33.51
N LYS A 573 -80.98 23.66 33.05
CA LYS A 573 -79.67 24.07 32.51
C LYS A 573 -79.61 23.88 31.01
N ILE A 574 -79.30 24.96 30.31
CA ILE A 574 -79.24 25.03 28.86
C ILE A 574 -77.80 25.33 28.47
N THR A 575 -77.21 24.46 27.66
CA THR A 575 -75.81 24.61 27.23
C THR A 575 -75.76 25.19 25.83
N ILE A 576 -75.12 26.34 25.70
CA ILE A 576 -74.84 26.99 24.42
C ILE A 576 -73.40 26.61 24.03
N THR A 577 -73.21 26.00 22.86
CA THR A 577 -71.88 25.61 22.36
C THR A 577 -71.56 26.37 21.08
N ALA A 578 -70.46 27.13 21.07
CA ALA A 578 -69.91 27.75 19.87
C ALA A 578 -68.73 26.92 19.34
N THR A 579 -68.73 26.63 18.04
CA THR A 579 -67.68 25.85 17.36
C THR A 579 -67.07 26.68 16.23
N SER A 580 -65.74 26.82 16.22
CA SER A 580 -64.99 27.48 15.14
C SER A 580 -64.80 26.58 13.92
N ASP A 581 -64.50 27.18 12.76
CA ASP A 581 -64.10 26.45 11.55
C ASP A 581 -62.86 25.56 11.75
N SER A 582 -62.00 25.90 12.73
CA SER A 582 -60.83 25.11 13.14
C SER A 582 -61.16 23.95 14.10
N GLY A 583 -62.44 23.74 14.44
CA GLY A 583 -62.91 22.67 15.30
C GLY A 583 -62.78 22.92 16.81
N GLN A 584 -62.44 24.15 17.24
CA GLN A 584 -62.42 24.52 18.65
C GLN A 584 -63.83 24.81 19.16
N THR A 585 -64.14 24.41 20.40
CA THR A 585 -65.46 24.60 21.00
C THR A 585 -65.42 25.38 22.30
N ALA A 586 -66.35 26.32 22.50
CA ALA A 586 -66.62 27.00 23.78
C ALA A 586 -68.05 26.71 24.24
N LYS A 587 -68.27 26.74 25.56
CA LYS A 587 -69.59 26.49 26.15
C LYS A 587 -69.97 27.60 27.13
N ALA A 588 -71.24 27.99 27.11
CA ALA A 588 -71.88 28.81 28.13
C ALA A 588 -73.12 28.09 28.67
N THR A 589 -73.43 28.28 29.96
CA THR A 589 -74.58 27.66 30.61
C THR A 589 -75.60 28.68 31.04
N VAL A 590 -76.83 28.57 30.54
CA VAL A 590 -77.98 29.33 31.03
C VAL A 590 -78.74 28.49 32.05
N THR A 591 -79.02 29.05 33.22
CA THR A 591 -79.91 28.45 34.20
C THR A 591 -81.24 29.21 34.19
N LEU A 592 -82.35 28.50 33.97
CA LEU A 592 -83.68 29.10 33.98
C LEU A 592 -84.16 29.32 35.41
N THR A 593 -84.77 30.48 35.65
CA THR A 593 -85.54 30.77 36.85
C THR A 593 -87.00 30.94 36.46
N ALA A 594 -87.89 30.14 37.06
CA ALA A 594 -89.33 30.21 36.81
C ALA A 594 -89.96 31.44 37.48
#